data_AF-A0A4P7W2Q8-F1
#
_entry.id   AF-A0A4P7W2Q8-F1
#
_cell.length_a   1.000
_cell.length_b   1.000
_cell.length_c   1.000
_cell.angle_alpha   90.00
_cell.angle_beta   90.00
_cell.angle_gamma   90.00
#
_symmetry.space_group_name_H-M   'P 1'
#
loop_
_entity.id
_entity.type
_entity.pdbx_description
1 polymer ?
#
loop_
_entity_poly.entity_id
_entity_poly.type
_entity_poly.pdbx_seq_one_letter_code
_entity_poly.pdbx_strand_id
1 'polypeptide(L)'
;MTRQSVSILSKRGLTLKVLSKLLYAITDNSINSEELKDIHQKVLNASLMQNEVESDSKKDPFNIADIKWERILDAIANNNPFLRKFIEANTFSAQELRYMCAMFCGLSGKEYELITRFKSQYNLSWSIRQKIGMRPKTTNLRKFLQKLSEDSTSESLNNNVPK
;
A
#
# COMPACT_ATOMS: atom_id res chain seq x y z
N MET A 1 -14.29 8.14 -11.63
CA MET A 1 -12.84 8.42 -11.65
C MET A 1 -12.16 7.46 -12.63
N THR A 2 -11.56 7.99 -13.69
CA THR A 2 -10.75 7.23 -14.64
C THR A 2 -9.48 6.72 -13.94
N ARG A 3 -9.30 5.40 -13.85
CA ARG A 3 -8.04 4.81 -13.37
C ARG A 3 -6.97 5.12 -14.41
N GLN A 4 -6.21 6.20 -14.22
CA GLN A 4 -5.00 6.43 -15.01
C GLN A 4 -4.06 5.24 -14.82
N SER A 5 -3.65 4.64 -15.94
CA SER A 5 -2.71 3.53 -15.93
C SER A 5 -1.39 4.01 -15.34
N VAL A 6 -0.84 3.25 -14.39
CA VAL A 6 0.46 3.51 -13.75
C VAL A 6 1.59 3.65 -14.78
N SER A 7 1.39 3.10 -15.99
CA SER A 7 2.32 3.19 -17.13
C SER A 7 2.44 4.58 -17.76
N ILE A 8 1.57 5.53 -17.41
CA ILE A 8 1.61 6.90 -17.95
C ILE A 8 2.52 7.79 -17.09
N LEU A 9 2.78 7.39 -15.83
CA LEU A 9 3.48 8.25 -14.90
C LEU A 9 5.01 8.23 -15.07
N SER A 10 5.67 9.38 -14.85
CA SER A 10 7.14 9.43 -14.74
C SER A 10 7.62 8.65 -13.51
N LYS A 11 8.90 8.22 -13.50
CA LYS A 11 9.48 7.52 -12.33
C LYS A 11 9.36 8.33 -11.05
N ARG A 12 9.57 9.65 -11.13
CA ARG A 12 9.40 10.58 -10.00
C ARG A 12 7.94 10.66 -9.58
N GLY A 13 7.03 10.80 -10.55
CA GLY A 13 5.61 10.90 -10.26
C GLY A 13 5.03 9.65 -9.60
N LEU A 14 5.44 8.48 -10.09
CA LEU A 14 5.12 7.19 -9.48
C LEU A 14 5.65 7.10 -8.04
N THR A 15 6.89 7.52 -7.81
CA THR A 15 7.52 7.50 -6.48
C THR A 15 6.74 8.36 -5.50
N LEU A 16 6.41 9.59 -5.88
CA LEU A 16 5.61 10.51 -5.07
C LEU A 16 4.24 9.92 -4.74
N LYS A 17 3.59 9.28 -5.72
CA LYS A 17 2.32 8.58 -5.53
C LYS A 17 2.44 7.45 -4.51
N VAL A 18 3.46 6.62 -4.63
CA VAL A 18 3.67 5.50 -3.70
C VAL A 18 3.97 6.02 -2.30
N LEU A 19 4.91 6.94 -2.14
CA LEU A 19 5.28 7.50 -0.83
C LEU A 19 4.08 8.14 -0.14
N SER A 20 3.25 8.88 -0.88
CA SER A 20 2.02 9.47 -0.34
C SER A 20 1.08 8.42 0.25
N LYS A 21 0.84 7.32 -0.48
CA LYS A 21 0.00 6.21 0.00
C LYS A 21 0.55 5.55 1.26
N LEU A 22 1.87 5.32 1.29
CA LEU A 22 2.54 4.75 2.47
C LEU A 22 2.42 5.68 3.68
N LEU A 23 2.60 6.99 3.49
CA LEU A 23 2.44 7.98 4.56
C LEU A 23 1.00 7.99 5.09
N TYR A 24 0.00 8.02 4.21
CA TYR A 24 -1.40 7.99 4.63
C TYR A 24 -1.74 6.78 5.48
N ALA A 25 -1.29 5.60 5.07
CA ALA A 25 -1.59 4.37 5.79
C ALA A 25 -1.04 4.36 7.24
N ILE A 26 -0.05 5.19 7.55
CA ILE A 26 0.52 5.33 8.89
C ILE A 26 -0.23 6.39 9.72
N THR A 27 -0.84 7.39 9.08
CA THR A 27 -1.51 8.52 9.77
C THR A 27 -2.98 8.28 10.13
N ASP A 28 -3.54 7.12 9.77
CA ASP A 28 -4.97 7.00 9.47
C ASP A 28 -5.92 6.45 10.55
N ASN A 29 -5.86 7.01 11.76
CA ASN A 29 -6.80 6.62 12.83
C ASN A 29 -7.96 7.63 13.03
N SER A 30 -8.44 8.35 12.00
CA SER A 30 -9.59 9.27 12.18
C SER A 30 -10.59 9.28 11.02
N ILE A 31 -11.88 9.42 11.33
CA ILE A 31 -13.02 9.41 10.40
C ILE A 31 -12.92 10.50 9.30
N ASN A 32 -12.26 11.62 9.57
CA ASN A 32 -12.05 12.71 8.61
C ASN A 32 -10.90 12.43 7.62
N SER A 33 -10.19 11.31 7.78
CA SER A 33 -9.02 11.02 6.94
C SER A 33 -9.37 10.68 5.50
N GLU A 34 -10.52 10.06 5.24
CA GLU A 34 -10.86 9.57 3.90
C GLU A 34 -11.13 10.72 2.94
N GLU A 35 -11.85 11.75 3.39
CA GLU A 35 -12.06 12.97 2.60
C GLU A 35 -10.73 13.71 2.34
N LEU A 36 -9.85 13.79 3.36
CA LEU A 36 -8.53 14.41 3.21
C LEU A 36 -7.62 13.63 2.26
N LYS A 37 -7.63 12.29 2.32
CA LYS A 37 -6.92 11.43 1.36
C LYS A 37 -7.44 11.66 -0.05
N ASP A 38 -8.75 11.74 -0.24
CA ASP A 38 -9.35 11.98 -1.54
C ASP A 38 -8.95 13.33 -2.11
N ILE A 39 -8.97 14.39 -1.28
CA ILE A 39 -8.52 15.74 -1.66
C ILE A 39 -7.03 15.71 -2.02
N HIS A 40 -6.18 15.15 -1.16
CA HIS A 40 -4.75 15.09 -1.44
C HIS A 40 -4.45 14.25 -2.69
N GLN A 41 -5.13 13.12 -2.88
CA GLN A 41 -4.93 12.28 -4.07
C GLN A 41 -5.29 13.05 -5.34
N LYS A 42 -6.35 13.89 -5.31
CA LYS A 42 -6.70 14.78 -6.42
C LYS A 42 -5.59 15.81 -6.68
N VAL A 43 -5.10 16.50 -5.64
CA VAL A 43 -4.03 17.50 -5.77
C VAL A 43 -2.74 16.85 -6.29
N LEU A 44 -2.33 15.73 -5.69
CA LEU A 44 -1.17 14.98 -6.11
C LEU A 44 -1.27 14.58 -7.59
N ASN A 45 -2.40 13.99 -8.01
CA ASN A 45 -2.58 13.61 -9.41
C ASN A 45 -2.48 14.84 -10.33
N ALA A 46 -3.04 15.99 -9.95
CA ALA A 46 -2.90 17.22 -10.73
C ALA A 46 -1.43 17.68 -10.81
N SER A 47 -0.69 17.63 -9.70
CA SER A 47 0.75 17.94 -9.67
C SER A 47 1.58 16.95 -10.48
N LEU A 48 1.21 15.67 -10.51
CA LEU A 48 1.89 14.67 -11.33
C LEU A 48 1.68 14.95 -12.82
N MET A 49 0.45 15.27 -13.24
CA MET A 49 0.14 15.62 -14.64
C MET A 49 0.91 16.87 -15.11
N GLN A 50 1.14 17.84 -14.22
CA GLN A 50 1.93 19.04 -14.55
C GLN A 50 3.45 18.76 -14.65
N ASN A 51 3.96 17.81 -13.86
CA ASN A 51 5.38 17.41 -13.85
C ASN A 51 5.72 16.32 -14.89
N GLU A 52 4.71 15.74 -15.54
CA GLU A 52 4.87 14.71 -16.58
C GLU A 52 4.96 15.26 -18.00
N VAL A 53 4.96 16.58 -18.16
CA VAL A 53 5.52 17.19 -19.37
C VAL A 53 7.00 16.84 -19.38
N GLU A 54 7.35 15.78 -20.12
CA GLU A 54 8.71 15.27 -20.30
C GLU A 54 9.67 16.43 -20.50
N SER A 55 10.48 16.76 -19.49
CA SER A 55 11.76 17.38 -19.81
C SER A 55 12.62 16.26 -20.36
N ASP A 56 12.78 16.23 -21.68
CA ASP A 56 13.69 15.38 -22.46
C ASP A 56 15.18 15.64 -22.11
N SER A 57 15.44 16.20 -20.93
CA SER A 57 16.78 16.50 -20.44
C SER A 57 17.45 15.17 -20.11
N LYS A 58 18.50 14.86 -20.85
CA LYS A 58 19.37 13.67 -20.75
C LYS A 58 20.10 13.53 -19.39
N LYS A 59 19.59 14.10 -18.30
CA LYS A 59 20.17 14.09 -16.95
C LYS A 59 19.09 14.10 -15.87
N ASP A 60 18.14 13.17 -15.89
CA ASP A 60 17.42 12.88 -14.64
C ASP A 60 18.26 11.89 -13.80
N PRO A 61 18.94 12.33 -12.73
CA PRO A 61 19.68 11.43 -11.85
C PRO A 61 18.75 10.54 -11.01
N PHE A 62 17.44 10.77 -11.04
CA PHE A 62 16.49 10.03 -10.22
C PHE A 62 16.32 8.59 -10.72
N ASN A 63 16.66 7.64 -9.84
CA ASN A 63 16.36 6.24 -10.04
C ASN A 63 15.50 5.72 -8.88
N ILE A 64 14.28 5.29 -9.22
CA ILE A 64 13.33 4.70 -8.27
C ILE A 64 13.90 3.51 -7.51
N ALA A 65 14.87 2.79 -8.08
CA ALA A 65 15.49 1.63 -7.46
C ALA A 65 16.51 1.97 -6.37
N ASP A 66 16.95 3.23 -6.27
CA ASP A 66 17.89 3.66 -5.23
C ASP A 66 17.20 3.77 -3.86
N ILE A 67 15.87 3.90 -3.86
CA ILE A 67 15.04 3.90 -2.65
C ILE A 67 14.99 2.48 -2.08
N LYS A 68 15.29 2.36 -0.79
CA LYS A 68 15.23 1.08 -0.05
C LYS A 68 13.79 0.70 0.31
N TRP A 69 12.96 0.42 -0.71
CA TRP A 69 11.54 0.12 -0.57
C TRP A 69 11.24 -1.00 0.41
N GLU A 70 12.03 -2.07 0.37
CA GLU A 70 11.90 -3.20 1.29
C GLU A 70 12.03 -2.76 2.75
N ARG A 71 13.05 -1.95 3.07
CA ARG A 71 13.27 -1.42 4.43
C ARG A 71 12.12 -0.52 4.88
N ILE A 72 11.55 0.27 3.97
CA ILE A 72 10.39 1.13 4.26
C ILE A 72 9.17 0.25 4.59
N LEU A 73 8.88 -0.74 3.74
CA LEU A 73 7.75 -1.66 3.95
C LEU A 73 7.91 -2.47 5.24
N ASP A 74 9.11 -2.96 5.53
CA ASP A 74 9.40 -3.69 6.77
C ASP A 74 9.20 -2.79 7.99
N ALA A 75 9.64 -1.54 7.95
CA ALA A 75 9.44 -0.59 9.04
C ALA A 75 7.95 -0.29 9.27
N ILE A 76 7.16 -0.13 8.21
CA ILE A 76 5.72 0.09 8.32
C ILE A 76 5.03 -1.16 8.90
N ALA A 77 5.37 -2.35 8.40
CA ALA A 77 4.77 -3.59 8.87
C ALA A 77 5.06 -3.86 10.35
N ASN A 78 6.29 -3.60 10.81
CA ASN A 78 6.68 -3.78 12.21
C ASN A 78 6.00 -2.80 13.17
N ASN A 79 5.70 -1.58 12.70
CA ASN A 79 5.08 -0.53 13.52
C ASN A 79 3.55 -0.54 13.46
N ASN A 80 2.94 -1.32 12.56
CA ASN A 80 1.50 -1.45 12.44
C ASN A 80 1.01 -2.66 13.27
N PRO A 81 0.19 -2.46 14.33
CA PRO A 81 -0.23 -3.55 15.21
C PRO A 81 -0.99 -4.68 14.50
N PHE A 82 -1.76 -4.36 13.45
CA PHE A 82 -2.48 -5.35 12.66
C PHE A 82 -1.52 -6.22 11.84
N LEU A 83 -0.56 -5.61 11.15
CA LEU A 83 0.45 -6.34 10.37
C LEU A 83 1.39 -7.14 11.28
N ARG A 84 1.73 -6.63 12.47
CA ARG A 84 2.61 -7.30 13.43
C ARG A 84 2.07 -8.67 13.87
N LYS A 85 0.75 -8.84 13.98
CA LYS A 85 0.13 -10.15 14.27
C LYS A 85 0.50 -11.21 13.22
N PHE A 86 0.57 -10.83 11.94
CA PHE A 86 0.97 -11.75 10.87
C PHE A 86 2.48 -12.04 10.88
N ILE A 87 3.29 -11.09 11.35
CA ILE A 87 4.74 -11.29 11.56
C ILE A 87 4.95 -12.29 12.70
N GLU A 88 4.31 -12.08 13.84
CA GLU A 88 4.42 -12.93 15.03
C GLU A 88 3.90 -14.35 14.79
N ALA A 89 2.89 -14.52 13.93
CA ALA A 89 2.39 -15.84 13.54
C ALA A 89 3.43 -16.69 12.78
N ASN A 90 4.49 -16.07 12.23
CA ASN A 90 5.60 -16.73 11.52
C ASN A 90 5.17 -17.71 10.39
N THR A 91 4.01 -17.48 9.78
CA THR A 91 3.46 -18.30 8.68
C THR A 91 3.69 -17.69 7.30
N PHE A 92 4.11 -16.42 7.24
CA PHE A 92 4.34 -15.65 6.01
C PHE A 92 5.83 -15.41 5.80
N SER A 93 6.28 -15.53 4.56
CA SER A 93 7.61 -15.10 4.15
C SER A 93 7.74 -13.57 4.22
N ALA A 94 8.98 -13.06 4.29
CA ALA A 94 9.24 -11.62 4.27
C ALA A 94 8.62 -10.93 3.05
N GLN A 95 8.67 -11.56 1.87
CA GLN A 95 8.08 -11.00 0.66
C GLN A 95 6.56 -10.93 0.73
N GLU A 96 5.91 -11.95 1.30
CA GLU A 96 4.47 -11.95 1.53
C GLU A 96 4.06 -10.85 2.51
N LEU A 97 4.79 -10.69 3.62
CA LEU A 97 4.56 -9.62 4.60
C LEU A 97 4.69 -8.22 3.98
N ARG A 98 5.74 -7.99 3.18
CA ARG A 98 5.94 -6.72 2.46
C ARG A 98 4.81 -6.43 1.46
N TYR A 99 4.33 -7.46 0.76
CA TYR A 99 3.21 -7.29 -0.16
C TYR A 99 1.89 -7.07 0.57
N MET A 100 1.64 -7.78 1.68
CA MET A 100 0.50 -7.51 2.56
C MET A 100 0.53 -6.06 3.06
N CYS A 101 1.70 -5.58 3.51
CA CYS A 101 1.92 -4.18 3.89
C CYS A 101 1.61 -3.22 2.73
N ALA A 102 2.12 -3.48 1.53
CA ALA A 102 1.85 -2.66 0.36
C ALA A 102 0.35 -2.62 0.02
N MET A 103 -0.33 -3.77 0.02
CA MET A 103 -1.77 -3.85 -0.22
C MET A 103 -2.55 -3.11 0.87
N PHE A 104 -2.21 -3.33 2.14
CA PHE A 104 -2.78 -2.62 3.28
C PHE A 104 -2.68 -1.10 3.09
N CYS A 105 -1.52 -0.60 2.66
CA CYS A 105 -1.29 0.81 2.34
C CYS A 105 -1.95 1.28 1.02
N GLY A 106 -2.75 0.46 0.35
CA GLY A 106 -3.47 0.85 -0.87
C GLY A 106 -2.64 0.85 -2.17
N LEU A 107 -1.42 0.28 -2.16
CA LEU A 107 -0.65 0.06 -3.39
C LEU A 107 -1.28 -1.05 -4.22
N SER A 108 -1.22 -0.92 -5.54
CA SER A 108 -1.63 -1.95 -6.51
C SER A 108 -0.49 -2.92 -6.77
N GLY A 109 -0.82 -4.10 -7.29
CA GLY A 109 0.20 -5.06 -7.71
C GLY A 109 1.20 -4.46 -8.72
N LYS A 110 0.73 -3.58 -9.61
CA LYS A 110 1.60 -2.85 -10.55
C LYS A 110 2.52 -1.85 -9.85
N GLU A 111 2.00 -1.06 -8.91
CA GLU A 111 2.84 -0.14 -8.12
C GLU A 111 3.88 -0.90 -7.31
N TYR A 112 3.49 -2.04 -6.72
CA TYR A 112 4.41 -2.91 -5.99
C TYR A 112 5.50 -3.52 -6.88
N GLU A 113 5.13 -4.06 -8.04
CA GLU A 113 6.08 -4.57 -9.03
C GLU A 113 7.07 -3.48 -9.46
N LEU A 114 6.61 -2.24 -9.67
CA LEU A 114 7.49 -1.16 -10.12
C LEU A 114 8.51 -0.74 -9.06
N ILE A 115 8.13 -0.71 -7.78
CA ILE A 115 9.05 -0.31 -6.70
C ILE A 115 9.95 -1.46 -6.23
N THR A 116 9.51 -2.72 -6.35
CA THR A 116 10.28 -3.89 -5.87
C THR A 116 10.92 -4.73 -6.98
N ARG A 117 10.54 -4.51 -8.24
CA ARG A 117 10.86 -5.35 -9.41
C ARG A 117 10.35 -6.80 -9.30
N PHE A 118 9.48 -7.09 -8.34
CA PHE A 118 8.91 -8.43 -8.15
C PHE A 118 7.70 -8.64 -9.07
N LYS A 119 7.84 -9.54 -10.05
CA LYS A 119 6.84 -9.75 -11.13
C LYS A 119 5.76 -10.79 -10.84
N SER A 120 5.90 -11.58 -9.78
CA SER A 120 5.01 -12.69 -9.46
C SER A 120 3.92 -12.32 -8.44
N GLN A 121 3.44 -11.07 -8.45
CA GLN A 121 2.44 -10.58 -7.49
C GLN A 121 1.16 -11.41 -7.45
N TYR A 122 0.77 -12.05 -8.56
CA TYR A 122 -0.41 -12.92 -8.60
C TYR A 122 -0.20 -14.17 -7.74
N ASN A 123 0.93 -14.85 -7.88
CA ASN A 123 1.29 -16.03 -7.10
C ASN A 123 1.40 -15.69 -5.62
N LEU A 124 2.00 -14.53 -5.32
CA LEU A 124 2.13 -14.05 -3.96
C LEU A 124 0.76 -13.75 -3.33
N SER A 125 -0.11 -13.04 -4.06
CA SER A 125 -1.50 -12.78 -3.67
C SER A 125 -2.29 -14.08 -3.48
N TRP A 126 -2.09 -15.08 -4.34
CA TRP A 126 -2.72 -16.38 -4.19
C TRP A 126 -2.23 -17.13 -2.93
N SER A 127 -0.92 -17.20 -2.71
CA SER A 127 -0.31 -17.84 -1.53
C SER A 127 -0.83 -17.22 -0.23
N ILE A 128 -0.82 -15.89 -0.15
CA ILE A 128 -1.32 -15.16 1.02
C ILE A 128 -2.80 -15.50 1.28
N ARG A 129 -3.63 -15.47 0.23
CA ARG A 129 -5.06 -15.78 0.33
C ARG A 129 -5.33 -17.19 0.88
N GLN A 130 -4.53 -18.18 0.49
CA GLN A 130 -4.64 -19.53 1.02
C GLN A 130 -4.28 -19.57 2.51
N LYS A 131 -3.16 -18.93 2.90
CA LYS A 131 -2.67 -18.90 4.28
C LYS A 131 -3.63 -18.23 5.27
N ILE A 132 -4.30 -17.14 4.85
CA ILE A 132 -5.31 -16.44 5.66
C ILE A 132 -6.71 -17.06 5.58
N GLY A 133 -6.90 -18.13 4.79
CA GLY A 133 -8.21 -18.79 4.65
C GLY A 133 -9.26 -17.93 3.95
N MET A 134 -8.87 -17.05 3.02
CA MET A 134 -9.83 -16.23 2.28
C MET A 134 -10.77 -17.12 1.44
N ARG A 135 -12.09 -16.88 1.55
CA ARG A 135 -13.10 -17.62 0.78
C ARG A 135 -12.80 -17.51 -0.72
N PRO A 136 -13.02 -18.57 -1.53
CA PRO A 136 -12.73 -18.56 -2.96
C PRO A 136 -13.42 -17.43 -3.75
N LYS A 137 -14.61 -17.01 -3.29
CA LYS A 137 -15.39 -15.91 -3.90
C LYS A 137 -14.82 -14.51 -3.58
N THR A 138 -13.98 -14.38 -2.56
CA THR A 138 -13.35 -13.13 -2.15
C THR A 138 -11.95 -13.06 -2.77
N THR A 139 -11.82 -12.42 -3.93
CA THR A 139 -10.54 -12.42 -4.67
C THR A 139 -9.66 -11.20 -4.37
N ASN A 140 -10.21 -10.15 -3.78
CA ASN A 140 -9.50 -8.89 -3.58
C ASN A 140 -8.79 -8.84 -2.22
N LEU A 141 -7.53 -9.28 -2.20
CA LEU A 141 -6.68 -9.27 -1.01
C LEU A 141 -6.56 -7.89 -0.36
N ARG A 142 -6.44 -6.81 -1.15
CA ARG A 142 -6.36 -5.45 -0.61
C ARG A 142 -7.58 -5.12 0.25
N LYS A 143 -8.78 -5.22 -0.34
CA LYS A 143 -10.03 -4.87 0.35
C LYS A 143 -10.21 -5.71 1.61
N PHE A 144 -9.81 -6.98 1.55
CA PHE A 144 -9.85 -7.87 2.70
C PHE A 144 -8.93 -7.38 3.83
N LEU A 145 -7.67 -7.06 3.54
CA LEU A 145 -6.72 -6.57 4.54
C LEU A 145 -7.14 -5.23 5.14
N GLN A 146 -7.68 -4.32 4.32
CA GLN A 146 -8.16 -3.02 4.79
C GLN A 146 -9.38 -3.19 5.72
N LYS A 147 -10.37 -4.00 5.32
CA LYS A 147 -11.55 -4.26 6.14
C LYS A 147 -11.21 -4.94 7.47
N LEU A 148 -10.34 -5.94 7.46
CA LEU A 148 -9.95 -6.64 8.70
C LEU A 148 -9.29 -5.69 9.72
N SER A 149 -8.55 -4.69 9.26
CA SER A 149 -7.96 -3.68 10.14
C SER A 149 -9.03 -2.79 10.78
N GLU A 150 -10.02 -2.35 10.00
CA GLU A 150 -11.16 -1.57 10.49
C GLU A 150 -11.96 -2.36 11.55
N ASP A 151 -12.28 -3.62 11.27
CA ASP A 151 -13.00 -4.52 12.17
C ASP A 151 -12.22 -4.71 13.49
N SER A 152 -10.90 -4.92 13.43
CA SER A 152 -10.05 -5.06 14.62
C SER A 152 -9.94 -3.79 15.47
N THR A 153 -10.14 -2.63 14.86
CA THR A 153 -10.16 -1.34 15.55
C THR A 153 -11.51 -1.15 16.28
N SER A 154 -12.61 -1.56 15.64
CA SER A 154 -13.96 -1.48 16.22
C SER A 154 -14.16 -2.39 17.45
N GLU A 155 -13.60 -3.60 17.46
CA GLU A 155 -13.66 -4.51 18.62
C GLU A 155 -12.87 -3.97 19.82
N SER A 156 -11.77 -3.25 19.59
CA SER A 156 -10.99 -2.63 20.68
C SER A 156 -11.70 -1.43 21.33
N LEU A 157 -12.57 -0.74 20.60
CA LEU A 157 -13.40 0.35 21.12
C LEU A 157 -14.60 -0.16 21.92
N ASN A 158 -15.21 -1.29 21.52
CA ASN A 158 -16.38 -1.85 22.21
C ASN A 158 -16.08 -2.57 23.53
N ASN A 159 -14.82 -2.97 23.77
CA ASN A 159 -14.41 -3.61 25.03
C ASN A 159 -14.10 -2.62 26.17
N ASN A 160 -14.27 -1.32 25.95
CA ASN A 160 -14.02 -0.27 26.95
C ASN A 160 -15.30 0.34 27.56
N VAL A 161 -16.45 -0.33 27.46
CA VAL A 161 -17.66 0.09 28.19
C VAL A 161 -17.67 -0.61 29.56
N PRO A 162 -17.47 0.12 30.69
CA PRO A 162 -17.59 -0.48 32.00
C PRO A 162 -19.06 -0.83 32.27
N LYS A 163 -19.29 -2.04 32.82
CA LYS A 163 -20.56 -2.41 33.44
C LYS A 163 -20.75 -1.66 34.75
#